data_AF-A0A7K2WY41-F1
#
_entry.id   AF-A0A7K2WY41-F1
#
_cell.length_a   1.000
_cell.length_b   1.000
_cell.length_c   1.000
_cell.angle_alpha   90.00
_cell.angle_beta   90.00
_cell.angle_gamma   90.00
#
_symmetry.space_group_name_H-M   'P 1'
#
loop_
_entity.id
_entity.type
_entity.pdbx_description
1 polymer ?
#
loop_
_entity_poly.entity_id
_entity_poly.type
_entity_poly.pdbx_seq_one_letter_code
_entity_poly.pdbx_strand_id
1 'polypeptide(L)' 'MTDPDDGLPPLPRLHLALEVDGDGAHPAAWRHSGRPPGAVLTPRAVRDVVAAAENAGFGLVTFADSPLPPGADPDAS' A
#
# COMPACT_ATOMS: atom_id res chain seq x y z
N MET A 1 35.59 20.33 14.66
CA MET A 1 35.06 19.40 13.63
C MET A 1 33.70 19.96 13.27
N THR A 2 33.68 20.89 12.32
CA THR A 2 32.46 21.52 11.82
C THR A 2 31.63 20.47 11.09
N ASP A 3 30.33 20.44 11.36
CA ASP A 3 29.39 19.59 10.65
C ASP A 3 29.32 20.08 9.19
N PRO A 4 29.48 19.23 8.16
CA PRO A 4 29.41 19.66 6.77
C PRO A 4 28.12 20.40 6.38
N ASP A 5 27.08 20.36 7.20
CA ASP A 5 25.77 20.98 6.95
C ASP A 5 25.56 22.39 7.54
N ASP A 6 26.56 23.00 8.19
CA ASP A 6 26.44 24.30 8.92
C ASP A 6 26.08 25.54 8.04
N GLY A 7 25.68 25.37 6.77
CA GLY A 7 25.29 26.49 5.90
C GLY A 7 24.39 26.17 4.71
N LEU A 8 23.96 24.91 4.50
CA LEU A 8 23.03 24.57 3.42
C LEU A 8 21.59 24.68 3.96
N PRO A 9 20.65 25.34 3.25
CA PRO A 9 19.25 25.26 3.60
C PRO A 9 18.81 23.78 3.63
N PRO A 10 17.96 23.37 4.58
CA PRO A 10 17.52 21.99 4.66
C PRO A 10 16.87 21.60 3.33
N LEU A 11 17.30 20.45 2.79
CA LEU A 11 16.69 19.91 1.58
C LEU A 11 15.20 19.63 1.86
N PRO A 12 14.31 19.89 0.89
CA PRO A 12 12.91 19.54 1.03
C PRO A 12 12.78 18.03 1.28
N ARG A 13 11.94 17.68 2.27
CA ARG A 13 11.70 16.28 2.62
C ARG A 13 10.81 15.63 1.57
N LEU A 14 11.23 14.48 1.05
CA LEU A 14 10.41 13.65 0.17
C LEU A 14 9.40 12.86 1.01
N HIS A 15 8.11 12.99 0.70
CA HIS A 15 7.05 12.19 1.29
C HIS A 15 6.61 11.12 0.29
N LEU A 16 6.62 9.86 0.73
CA LEU A 16 6.22 8.71 -0.08
C LEU A 16 4.93 8.11 0.48
N ALA A 17 4.02 7.75 -0.43
CA ALA A 17 2.80 7.00 -0.15
C ALA A 17 2.78 5.69 -0.95
N LEU A 18 2.14 4.66 -0.40
CA LEU A 18 2.01 3.35 -1.04
C LEU A 18 0.55 2.96 -1.19
N GLU A 19 0.14 2.63 -2.41
CA GLU A 19 -1.13 1.96 -2.69
C GLU A 19 -1.01 0.45 -2.39
N VAL A 20 -1.95 -0.09 -1.62
CA VAL A 20 -1.97 -1.50 -1.21
C VAL A 20 -3.30 -2.12 -1.55
N ASP A 21 -3.45 -2.55 -2.80
CA ASP A 21 -4.65 -3.21 -3.31
C ASP A 21 -4.35 -4.66 -3.74
N GLY A 22 -4.43 -5.57 -2.77
CA GLY A 22 -4.21 -7.01 -2.98
C GLY A 22 -2.75 -7.36 -3.31
N ASP A 23 -2.53 -7.95 -4.48
CA ASP A 23 -1.20 -8.42 -4.95
C ASP A 23 -0.54 -7.44 -5.94
N GLY A 24 -1.13 -6.27 -6.17
CA GLY A 24 -0.58 -5.19 -6.99
C GLY A 24 -1.61 -4.56 -7.92
N ALA A 25 -1.29 -3.38 -8.45
CA ALA A 25 -2.20 -2.54 -9.25
C ALA A 25 -2.68 -3.18 -10.57
N HIS A 26 -2.00 -4.21 -11.07
CA HIS A 26 -2.39 -4.88 -12.30
C HIS A 26 -3.46 -5.95 -11.99
N PRO A 27 -4.58 -6.04 -12.75
CA PRO A 27 -5.64 -7.03 -12.50
C PRO A 27 -5.16 -8.50 -12.50
N ALA A 28 -4.04 -8.78 -13.17
CA ALA A 28 -3.41 -10.10 -13.21
C ALA A 28 -2.19 -10.28 -12.26
N ALA A 29 -1.92 -9.33 -11.35
CA ALA A 29 -0.74 -9.35 -10.47
C ALA A 29 -0.70 -10.60 -9.57
N TRP A 30 -1.87 -11.10 -9.15
CA TRP A 30 -2.02 -12.33 -8.35
C TRP A 30 -1.41 -13.57 -9.02
N ARG A 31 -1.25 -13.59 -10.35
CA ARG A 31 -0.61 -14.71 -11.06
C ARG A 31 0.90 -14.79 -10.81
N HIS A 32 1.50 -13.71 -10.33
CA HIS A 32 2.93 -13.57 -10.14
C HIS A 32 3.33 -13.33 -8.68
N SER A 33 2.38 -13.18 -7.77
CA SER A 33 2.66 -12.94 -6.34
C SER A 33 3.20 -14.16 -5.60
N GLY A 34 2.98 -15.37 -6.15
CA GLY A 34 3.29 -16.62 -5.47
C GLY A 34 2.40 -16.90 -4.26
N ARG A 35 1.40 -16.04 -3.99
CA ARG A 35 0.44 -16.21 -2.89
C ARG A 35 -0.87 -16.80 -3.39
N PRO A 36 -1.54 -17.63 -2.59
CA PRO A 36 -2.90 -18.06 -2.93
C PRO A 36 -3.84 -16.84 -2.93
N PRO A 37 -4.76 -16.71 -3.90
CA PRO A 37 -5.65 -15.55 -4.02
C PRO A 37 -6.52 -15.25 -2.78
N GLY A 38 -6.76 -16.24 -1.91
CA GLY A 38 -7.51 -16.03 -0.67
C GLY A 38 -6.69 -15.42 0.47
N ALA A 39 -5.37 -15.33 0.35
CA ALA A 39 -4.49 -14.89 1.44
C ALA A 39 -4.19 -13.39 1.42
N VAL A 40 -4.35 -12.72 0.27
CA VAL A 40 -4.05 -11.30 0.01
C VAL A 40 -4.83 -10.34 0.90
N LEU A 41 -6.12 -10.60 1.09
CA LEU A 41 -7.07 -9.67 1.69
C LEU A 41 -7.44 -10.04 3.13
N THR A 42 -6.65 -10.91 3.76
CA THR A 42 -6.85 -11.25 5.18
C THR A 42 -6.41 -10.08 6.06
N PRO A 43 -7.02 -9.88 7.24
CA PRO A 43 -6.57 -8.84 8.18
C PRO A 43 -5.08 -8.93 8.52
N ARG A 44 -4.55 -10.16 8.58
CA ARG A 44 -3.13 -10.40 8.81
C ARG A 44 -2.27 -9.89 7.65
N ALA A 45 -2.64 -10.21 6.40
CA ALA A 45 -1.89 -9.77 5.24
C ALA A 45 -1.85 -8.25 5.11
N VAL A 46 -2.98 -7.57 5.37
CA VAL A 46 -3.04 -6.10 5.40
C VAL A 46 -2.09 -5.54 6.46
N ARG A 47 -2.14 -6.05 7.69
CA ARG A 47 -1.24 -5.65 8.77
C ARG A 47 0.23 -5.82 8.39
N ASP A 48 0.59 -6.97 7.82
CA ASP A 48 1.97 -7.31 7.49
C ASP A 48 2.54 -6.35 6.41
N VAL A 49 1.72 -5.96 5.42
CA VAL A 49 2.13 -4.98 4.39
C VAL A 49 2.26 -3.56 4.96
N VAL A 50 1.31 -3.12 5.79
CA VAL A 50 1.38 -1.78 6.43
C VAL A 50 2.63 -1.68 7.30
N ALA A 51 2.90 -2.69 8.12
CA ALA A 51 4.11 -2.71 8.96
C ALA A 51 5.39 -2.68 8.11
N ALA A 52 5.42 -3.38 6.97
CA ALA A 52 6.56 -3.32 6.06
C ALA A 52 6.74 -1.92 5.45
N ALA A 53 5.66 -1.25 5.05
CA ALA A 53 5.69 0.11 4.51
C ALA A 53 6.18 1.14 5.55
N GLU A 54 5.66 1.07 6.78
CA GLU A 54 6.10 1.91 7.89
C GLU A 54 7.59 1.72 8.18
N ASN A 55 8.06 0.46 8.28
CA ASN A 55 9.47 0.13 8.50
C ASN A 55 10.37 0.60 7.36
N ALA A 56 9.84 0.75 6.14
CA ALA A 56 10.55 1.27 4.97
C ALA A 56 10.50 2.82 4.87
N GLY A 57 9.82 3.51 5.78
CA GLY A 57 9.76 4.97 5.83
C GLY A 57 8.67 5.61 4.96
N PHE A 58 7.69 4.83 4.49
CA PHE A 58 6.50 5.41 3.87
C PHE A 58 5.68 6.16 4.92
N GLY A 59 5.23 7.36 4.57
CA GLY A 59 4.45 8.22 5.46
C GLY A 59 2.94 7.99 5.37
N LEU A 60 2.49 7.24 4.37
CA LEU A 60 1.07 7.00 4.08
C LEU A 60 0.90 5.67 3.33
N VAL A 61 -0.16 4.95 3.68
CA VAL A 61 -0.68 3.82 2.90
C VAL A 61 -2.12 4.13 2.48
N THR A 62 -2.48 3.82 1.25
CA THR A 62 -3.83 4.00 0.70
C THR A 62 -4.41 2.68 0.22
N PHE A 63 -5.73 2.54 0.36
CA PHE A 63 -6.51 1.40 -0.12
C PHE A 63 -7.60 1.93 -1.06
N ALA A 64 -7.73 1.36 -2.24
CA ALA A 64 -8.84 1.65 -3.12
C ALA A 64 -10.09 0.91 -2.66
N ASP A 65 -11.24 1.56 -2.80
CA ASP A 65 -12.54 0.97 -2.57
C ASP A 65 -13.47 1.26 -3.76
N SER A 66 -14.46 0.41 -3.98
CA SER A 66 -15.40 0.48 -5.11
C SER A 66 -16.78 -0.01 -4.68
N PRO A 67 -17.52 0.80 -3.90
CA PRO A 67 -18.86 0.45 -3.44
C PRO A 67 -19.83 0.32 -4.63
N LEU A 68 -20.64 -0.73 -4.62
CA LEU A 68 -21.71 -0.92 -5.60
C LEU A 68 -23.02 -0.26 -5.14
N PRO A 69 -23.86 0.23 -6.08
CA PRO A 69 -25.21 0.68 -5.76
C PRO A 69 -26.04 -0.45 -5.11
N PRO A 70 -27.01 -0.14 -4.22
CA PRO A 70 -27.92 -1.16 -3.69
C PRO A 70 -28.62 -1.95 -4.81
N GLY A 71 -28.57 -3.28 -4.73
CA GLY A 71 -29.20 -4.17 -5.71
C GLY A 71 -28.37 -4.46 -6.98
N ALA A 72 -27.16 -3.92 -7.08
CA ALA A 72 -26.21 -4.22 -8.17
C ALA A 72 -25.21 -5.33 -7.83
N ASP A 73 -25.43 -6.05 -6.72
CA ASP A 73 -24.58 -7.17 -6.31
C ASP A 73 -24.79 -8.36 -7.27
N PRO A 74 -23.74 -8.82 -7.99
CA PRO A 74 -23.84 -9.92 -8.94
C PRO A 74 -24.22 -11.25 -8.29
N ASP A 75 -24.05 -11.39 -6.97
CA ASP A 75 -24.36 -12.60 -6.21
C ASP A 75 -25.73 -12.54 -5.51
N ALA A 76 -26.54 -11.50 -5.75
CA ALA A 76 -27.84 -11.30 -5.09
C ALA A 76 -29.02 -12.13 -5.65
N SER A 77 -28.76 -13.26 -6.31
CA SER A 77 -29.80 -14.14 -6.90
C SER A 77 -30.04 -15.42 -6.11
#